data_AF-A0A1Y3KVY5-F1
#
_entry.id   AF-A0A1Y3KVY5-F1
#
_cell.length_a   1.000
_cell.length_b   1.000
_cell.length_c   1.000
_cell.angle_alpha   90.00
_cell.angle_beta   90.00
_cell.angle_gamma   90.00
#
_symmetry.space_group_name_H-M   'P 1'
#
loop_
_entity.id
_entity.type
_entity.pdbx_description
1 polymer ?
#
loop_
_entity_poly.entity_id
_entity_poly.type
_entity_poly.pdbx_seq_one_letter_code
_entity_poly.pdbx_strand_id
1 'polypeptide(L)'
;MPIAYLREFDDMTDYAMPMMKDVREGALDLGTAGEFTRAEVQRSATWYQKNLNLVVRDEQQTVLYSKTISAPNNDRLSVWDISKSTLLGREGQQLHVYYEVDGVKSQVLTFTVKANFAAPLAVDLSGRNYIVFFNAALEPSPPPVVPDYAQFTRTTAQAVNYKSSDTNVARVDSGGKVSLLGNAEDPPVTITALDAAGASIGSYTLTVRGVRELYLLSDHPELQAEGATAAANTVGLSVPTADDFSRFGTVYAAAKDDLAGYLKQQNQGLPDMTARGFLGATDRNGSPAYLDLATLQVSSASPSQKGYAVGISQAD
;
A
#
# COMPACT_ATOMS: atom_id res chain seq x y z
N MET A 1 3.87 -14.50 -60.30
CA MET A 1 4.68 -13.80 -59.28
C MET A 1 4.30 -14.39 -57.93
N PRO A 2 5.20 -15.09 -57.21
CA PRO A 2 4.82 -15.77 -55.98
C PRO A 2 4.89 -14.83 -54.77
N ILE A 3 3.99 -15.11 -53.85
CA ILE A 3 3.66 -14.40 -52.62
C ILE A 3 4.82 -14.53 -51.61
N ALA A 4 5.27 -13.40 -51.06
CA ALA A 4 6.25 -13.36 -49.98
C ALA A 4 5.57 -13.77 -48.67
N TYR A 5 5.97 -14.92 -48.12
CA TYR A 5 5.72 -15.26 -46.72
C TYR A 5 6.63 -14.39 -45.84
N LEU A 6 6.03 -13.49 -45.07
CA LEU A 6 6.68 -12.87 -43.92
C LEU A 6 6.91 -13.96 -42.85
N ARG A 7 8.16 -14.39 -42.68
CA ARG A 7 8.62 -15.09 -41.48
C ARG A 7 8.67 -14.06 -40.36
N GLU A 8 7.78 -14.19 -39.38
CA GLU A 8 8.01 -13.65 -38.04
C GLU A 8 9.26 -14.35 -37.50
N PHE A 9 10.35 -13.60 -37.38
CA PHE A 9 11.54 -14.06 -36.67
C PHE A 9 11.24 -14.00 -35.17
N ASP A 10 11.01 -15.18 -34.61
CA ASP A 10 11.05 -15.41 -33.16
C ASP A 10 12.53 -15.29 -32.73
N ASP A 11 12.94 -14.10 -32.28
CA ASP A 11 14.28 -13.83 -31.74
C ASP A 11 14.46 -14.60 -30.42
N MET A 12 14.78 -15.89 -30.51
CA MET A 12 15.23 -16.67 -29.36
C MET A 12 16.63 -16.23 -28.94
N THR A 13 16.69 -15.46 -27.86
CA THR A 13 17.94 -15.04 -27.22
C THR A 13 18.55 -16.17 -26.39
N ASP A 14 19.89 -16.23 -26.27
CA ASP A 14 20.64 -17.19 -25.42
C ASP A 14 20.46 -16.96 -23.90
N TYR A 15 19.76 -15.91 -23.49
CA TYR A 15 19.56 -15.57 -22.10
C TYR A 15 18.51 -16.48 -21.45
N ALA A 16 18.95 -17.26 -20.46
CA ALA A 16 18.10 -18.16 -19.69
C ALA A 16 16.95 -17.39 -19.02
N MET A 17 15.81 -18.05 -18.86
CA MET A 17 14.65 -17.46 -18.18
C MET A 17 14.97 -17.08 -16.72
N PRO A 18 14.30 -16.06 -16.16
CA PRO A 18 14.41 -15.78 -14.73
C PRO A 18 13.84 -16.93 -13.90
N MET A 19 14.38 -17.11 -12.69
CA MET A 19 13.85 -18.03 -11.69
C MET A 19 12.96 -17.26 -10.71
N MET A 20 11.76 -17.75 -10.44
CA MET A 20 10.87 -17.20 -9.41
C MET A 20 10.88 -18.10 -8.18
N LYS A 21 11.34 -17.59 -7.04
CA LYS A 21 11.58 -18.39 -5.82
C LYS A 21 10.34 -19.12 -5.30
N ASP A 22 9.16 -18.51 -5.43
CA ASP A 22 7.91 -19.03 -4.88
C ASP A 22 7.03 -19.74 -5.93
N VAL A 23 7.49 -19.81 -7.18
CA VAL A 23 6.82 -20.58 -8.23
C VAL A 23 7.22 -22.04 -8.10
N ARG A 24 6.23 -22.92 -7.91
CA ARG A 24 6.42 -24.37 -7.87
C ARG A 24 5.49 -25.02 -8.87
N GLU A 25 6.02 -25.97 -9.64
CA GLU A 25 5.24 -26.73 -10.63
C GLU A 25 4.47 -25.83 -11.62
N GLY A 26 5.07 -24.70 -12.00
CA GLY A 26 4.45 -23.75 -12.93
C GLY A 26 3.34 -22.88 -12.33
N ALA A 27 3.18 -22.87 -11.00
CA ALA A 27 2.19 -22.04 -10.33
C ALA A 27 2.77 -21.23 -9.18
N LEU A 28 2.27 -20.00 -9.01
CA LEU A 28 2.52 -19.16 -7.85
C LEU A 28 1.30 -19.19 -6.93
N ASP A 29 1.50 -19.66 -5.70
CA ASP A 29 0.45 -19.60 -4.67
C ASP A 29 0.65 -18.37 -3.79
N LEU A 30 -0.15 -17.33 -4.06
CA LEU A 30 -0.12 -16.10 -3.28
C LEU A 30 -0.53 -16.32 -1.82
N GLY A 31 -1.25 -17.40 -1.48
CA GLY A 31 -1.57 -17.73 -0.09
C GLY A 31 -0.33 -18.10 0.74
N THR A 32 0.69 -18.69 0.09
CA THR A 32 1.93 -19.10 0.75
C THR A 32 3.11 -18.17 0.50
N ALA A 33 3.02 -17.29 -0.51
CA ALA A 33 4.04 -16.30 -0.79
C ALA A 33 4.04 -15.19 0.30
N GLY A 34 5.23 -14.78 0.72
CA GLY A 34 5.43 -13.63 1.61
C GLY A 34 5.01 -12.31 0.96
N GLU A 35 5.25 -11.18 1.65
CA GLU A 35 4.93 -9.84 1.12
C GLU A 35 5.59 -9.56 -0.25
N PHE A 36 6.71 -10.23 -0.52
CA PHE A 36 7.42 -10.18 -1.79
C PHE A 36 7.68 -11.60 -2.30
N THR A 37 7.64 -11.74 -3.62
CA THR A 37 8.25 -12.87 -4.32
C THR A 37 9.51 -12.39 -5.05
N ARG A 38 10.51 -13.26 -5.15
CA ARG A 38 11.81 -12.92 -5.74
C ARG A 38 11.96 -13.50 -7.13
N ALA A 39 12.27 -12.63 -8.08
CA ALA A 39 12.85 -13.03 -9.35
C ALA A 39 14.38 -12.97 -9.24
N GLU A 40 15.02 -14.07 -9.65
CA GLU A 40 16.46 -14.25 -9.58
C GLU A 40 17.00 -14.59 -10.97
N VAL A 41 18.08 -13.93 -11.36
CA VAL A 41 18.76 -14.20 -12.63
C VAL A 41 20.23 -14.44 -12.37
N GLN A 42 20.71 -15.60 -12.82
CA GLN A 42 22.13 -15.92 -12.86
C GLN A 42 22.82 -15.03 -13.89
N ARG A 43 23.80 -14.24 -13.45
CA ARG A 43 24.49 -13.28 -14.33
C ARG A 43 25.57 -13.94 -15.19
N SER A 44 25.81 -13.34 -16.35
CA SER A 44 27.03 -13.54 -17.14
C SER A 44 28.09 -12.51 -16.75
N ALA A 45 29.36 -12.92 -16.74
CA ALA A 45 30.50 -12.02 -16.50
C ALA A 45 30.58 -10.87 -17.52
N THR A 46 29.97 -11.02 -18.69
CA THR A 46 29.92 -10.01 -19.77
C THR A 46 28.90 -8.91 -19.53
N TRP A 47 28.13 -8.97 -18.44
CA TRP A 47 27.06 -8.00 -18.13
C TRP A 47 27.48 -6.90 -17.16
N TYR A 48 28.76 -6.79 -16.83
CA TYR A 48 29.24 -5.74 -15.94
C TYR A 48 28.87 -4.34 -16.47
N GLN A 49 28.29 -3.51 -15.60
CA GLN A 49 27.77 -2.16 -15.89
C GLN A 49 26.59 -2.08 -16.87
N LYS A 50 26.02 -3.22 -17.28
CA LYS A 50 24.79 -3.23 -18.08
C LYS A 50 23.56 -2.96 -17.23
N ASN A 51 22.51 -2.46 -17.87
CA ASN A 51 21.21 -2.29 -17.25
C ASN A 51 20.36 -3.53 -17.48
N LEU A 52 19.88 -4.12 -16.38
CA LEU A 52 18.93 -5.23 -16.41
C LEU A 52 17.55 -4.73 -16.04
N ASN A 53 16.59 -4.90 -16.93
CA ASN A 53 15.19 -4.57 -16.67
C ASN A 53 14.38 -5.85 -16.53
N LEU A 54 13.81 -6.12 -15.34
CA LEU A 54 12.86 -7.21 -15.18
C LEU A 54 11.45 -6.71 -15.50
N VAL A 55 10.70 -7.48 -16.28
CA VAL A 55 9.33 -7.18 -16.69
C VAL A 55 8.42 -8.35 -16.34
N VAL A 56 7.26 -8.05 -15.74
CA VAL A 56 6.15 -8.99 -15.52
C VAL A 56 4.96 -8.49 -16.33
N ARG A 57 4.35 -9.37 -17.12
CA ARG A 57 3.14 -9.09 -17.91
C ARG A 57 2.02 -10.07 -17.63
N ASP A 58 0.78 -9.63 -17.84
CA ASP A 58 -0.37 -10.52 -17.93
C ASP A 58 -0.55 -11.11 -19.34
N GLU A 59 -1.57 -11.97 -19.50
CA GLU A 59 -1.92 -12.62 -20.78
C GLU A 59 -2.25 -11.61 -21.88
N GLN A 60 -2.74 -10.43 -21.51
CA GLN A 60 -3.07 -9.32 -22.42
C GLN A 60 -1.84 -8.45 -22.75
N GLN A 61 -0.64 -8.85 -22.32
CA GLN A 61 0.62 -8.12 -22.49
C GLN A 61 0.70 -6.78 -21.72
N THR A 62 -0.17 -6.55 -20.75
CA THR A 62 -0.10 -5.38 -19.86
C THR A 62 1.07 -5.54 -18.91
N VAL A 63 1.90 -4.50 -18.77
CA VAL A 63 3.03 -4.51 -17.83
C VAL A 63 2.51 -4.31 -16.41
N LEU A 64 2.68 -5.33 -15.57
CA LEU A 64 2.33 -5.30 -14.14
C LEU A 64 3.48 -4.81 -13.28
N TYR A 65 4.71 -5.14 -13.67
CA TYR A 65 5.93 -4.75 -12.98
C TYR A 65 7.02 -4.49 -14.01
N SER A 66 7.76 -3.40 -13.83
CA SER A 66 9.01 -3.16 -14.54
C SER A 66 10.01 -2.50 -13.60
N LYS A 67 11.21 -3.06 -13.48
CA LYS A 67 12.26 -2.44 -12.67
C LYS A 67 13.63 -2.69 -13.25
N THR A 68 14.33 -1.59 -13.49
CA THR A 68 15.74 -1.60 -13.91
C THR A 68 16.67 -1.57 -12.72
N ILE A 69 17.68 -2.43 -12.74
CA ILE A 69 18.82 -2.41 -11.84
C ILE A 69 20.11 -2.42 -12.67
N SER A 70 21.14 -1.75 -12.20
CA SER A 70 22.48 -1.91 -12.78
C SER A 70 23.07 -3.25 -12.32
N ALA A 71 23.86 -3.89 -13.17
CA ALA A 71 24.59 -5.11 -12.80
C ALA A 71 25.77 -4.80 -11.87
N PRO A 72 25.77 -5.18 -10.57
CA PRO A 72 26.98 -5.12 -9.75
C PRO A 72 28.06 -6.10 -10.20
N ASN A 73 29.29 -5.85 -9.74
CA ASN A 73 30.48 -6.67 -9.97
C ASN A 73 30.36 -8.11 -9.39
N ASN A 74 30.91 -9.09 -10.13
CA ASN A 74 31.06 -10.52 -9.82
C ASN A 74 29.79 -11.36 -9.60
N ASP A 75 29.95 -12.70 -9.55
CA ASP A 75 29.02 -13.87 -9.56
C ASP A 75 27.80 -13.86 -8.62
N ARG A 76 27.23 -12.70 -8.29
CA ARG A 76 26.04 -12.54 -7.47
C ARG A 76 24.79 -12.55 -8.35
N LEU A 77 23.73 -13.17 -7.84
CA LEU A 77 22.40 -13.13 -8.45
C LEU A 77 21.91 -11.69 -8.61
N SER A 78 21.28 -11.40 -9.75
CA SER A 78 20.39 -10.25 -9.86
C SER A 78 19.08 -10.61 -9.15
N VAL A 79 18.66 -9.80 -8.19
CA VAL A 79 17.45 -10.06 -7.41
C VAL A 79 16.51 -8.88 -7.55
N TRP A 80 15.25 -9.19 -7.86
CA TRP A 80 14.14 -8.24 -7.82
C TRP A 80 13.10 -8.76 -6.84
N ASP A 81 12.75 -7.92 -5.86
CA ASP A 81 11.58 -8.14 -5.04
C ASP A 81 10.36 -7.58 -5.79
N ILE A 82 9.42 -8.46 -6.11
CA ILE A 82 8.11 -8.14 -6.69
C ILE A 82 7.11 -8.20 -5.55
N SER A 83 6.40 -7.09 -5.30
CA SER A 83 5.40 -7.07 -4.23
C SER A 83 4.24 -7.99 -4.57
N LYS A 84 3.77 -8.74 -3.56
CA LYS A 84 2.56 -9.56 -3.65
C LYS A 84 1.36 -8.75 -4.13
N SER A 85 1.24 -7.47 -3.74
CA SER A 85 0.15 -6.60 -4.18
C SER A 85 0.10 -6.40 -5.70
N THR A 86 1.25 -6.46 -6.38
CA THR A 86 1.34 -6.40 -7.84
C THR A 86 0.70 -7.61 -8.54
N LEU A 87 0.60 -8.74 -7.82
CA LEU A 87 0.14 -10.03 -8.37
C LEU A 87 -1.27 -10.41 -7.88
N LEU A 88 -1.79 -9.73 -6.86
CA LEU A 88 -3.16 -9.93 -6.37
C LEU A 88 -4.18 -9.56 -7.46
N GLY A 89 -5.28 -10.32 -7.54
CA GLY A 89 -6.34 -10.12 -8.55
C GLY A 89 -6.04 -10.78 -9.90
N ARG A 90 -4.92 -11.51 -10.00
CA ARG A 90 -4.49 -12.25 -11.19
C ARG A 90 -4.67 -13.75 -11.04
N GLU A 91 -5.38 -14.19 -10.00
CA GLU A 91 -5.79 -15.57 -9.78
C GLU A 91 -6.37 -16.22 -11.04
N GLY A 92 -5.82 -17.38 -11.41
CA GLY A 92 -6.20 -18.14 -12.61
C GLY A 92 -5.56 -17.64 -13.91
N GLN A 93 -4.89 -16.48 -13.91
CA GLN A 93 -4.20 -15.94 -15.09
C GLN A 93 -2.77 -16.48 -15.18
N GLN A 94 -2.28 -16.64 -16.41
CA GLN A 94 -0.86 -16.82 -16.67
C GLN A 94 -0.14 -15.48 -16.67
N LEU A 95 1.00 -15.43 -15.99
CA LEU A 95 1.91 -14.31 -16.02
C LEU A 95 3.17 -14.69 -16.78
N HIS A 96 3.72 -13.70 -17.48
CA HIS A 96 4.94 -13.81 -18.27
C HIS A 96 6.03 -12.95 -17.64
N VAL A 97 7.13 -13.56 -17.23
CA VAL A 97 8.26 -12.89 -16.61
C VAL A 97 9.50 -13.08 -17.46
N TYR A 98 10.16 -11.97 -17.77
CA TYR A 98 11.41 -11.97 -18.51
C TYR A 98 12.26 -10.78 -18.06
N TYR A 99 13.55 -10.80 -18.38
CA TYR A 99 14.40 -9.64 -18.22
C TYR A 99 14.98 -9.21 -19.56
N GLU A 100 15.46 -7.98 -19.62
CA GLU A 100 16.18 -7.41 -20.75
C GLU A 100 17.56 -6.98 -20.29
N VAL A 101 18.58 -7.25 -21.11
CA VAL A 101 19.95 -6.75 -20.93
C VAL A 101 20.26 -5.81 -22.08
N ASP A 102 20.38 -4.51 -21.79
CA ASP A 102 20.52 -3.45 -22.81
C ASP A 102 19.47 -3.54 -23.95
N GLY A 103 18.24 -3.92 -23.61
CA GLY A 103 17.12 -4.06 -24.56
C GLY A 103 17.01 -5.42 -25.24
N VAL A 104 17.96 -6.35 -25.03
CA VAL A 104 17.86 -7.73 -25.52
C VAL A 104 17.10 -8.57 -24.50
N LYS A 105 15.96 -9.11 -24.91
CA LYS A 105 15.04 -9.90 -24.06
C LYS A 105 15.65 -11.24 -23.64
N SER A 106 15.17 -11.85 -22.56
CA SER A 106 15.46 -13.24 -22.18
C SER A 106 14.39 -14.21 -22.65
N GLN A 107 14.63 -15.51 -22.47
CA GLN A 107 13.54 -16.48 -22.44
C GLN A 107 12.50 -16.09 -21.37
N VAL A 108 11.24 -16.43 -21.64
CA VAL A 108 10.10 -16.07 -20.81
C VAL A 108 9.77 -17.21 -19.85
N LEU A 109 9.74 -16.91 -18.56
CA LEU A 109 9.11 -17.77 -17.57
C LEU A 109 7.59 -17.51 -17.60
N THR A 110 6.81 -18.57 -17.81
CA THR A 110 5.34 -18.52 -17.70
C THR A 110 4.90 -19.31 -16.48
N PHE A 111 4.01 -18.74 -15.66
CA PHE A 111 3.39 -19.44 -14.53
C PHE A 111 1.96 -18.96 -14.30
N THR A 112 1.13 -19.80 -13.70
CA THR A 112 -0.25 -19.44 -13.33
C THR A 112 -0.31 -18.97 -11.88
N VAL A 113 -1.01 -17.88 -11.61
CA VAL A 113 -1.33 -17.52 -10.22
C VAL A 113 -2.46 -18.42 -9.74
N LYS A 114 -2.27 -19.19 -8.65
CA LYS A 114 -3.32 -20.10 -8.18
C LYS A 114 -4.58 -19.32 -7.81
N ALA A 115 -5.72 -19.81 -8.30
CA ALA A 115 -7.03 -19.28 -7.96
C ALA A 115 -7.46 -19.76 -6.57
N ASN A 116 -7.13 -18.98 -5.55
CA ASN A 116 -7.69 -19.20 -4.23
C ASN A 116 -8.19 -17.88 -3.65
N PHE A 117 -9.28 -17.34 -4.19
CA PHE A 117 -9.91 -16.13 -3.68
C PHE A 117 -10.21 -16.23 -2.18
N ALA A 118 -10.53 -17.43 -1.67
CA ALA A 118 -10.89 -17.66 -0.29
C ALA A 118 -9.69 -17.75 0.68
N ALA A 119 -8.45 -17.76 0.18
CA ALA A 119 -7.28 -17.82 1.06
C ALA A 119 -7.21 -16.58 1.96
N PRO A 120 -7.01 -16.75 3.28
CA PRO A 120 -6.74 -15.64 4.19
C PRO A 120 -5.56 -14.78 3.72
N LEU A 121 -5.63 -13.47 3.96
CA LEU A 121 -4.58 -12.53 3.65
C LEU A 121 -4.18 -11.76 4.92
N ALA A 122 -2.89 -11.77 5.24
CA ALA A 122 -2.31 -10.91 6.26
C ALA A 122 -1.48 -9.81 5.57
N VAL A 123 -1.68 -8.57 5.98
CA VAL A 123 -0.91 -7.41 5.53
C VAL A 123 -0.27 -6.71 6.73
N ASP A 124 1.04 -6.50 6.64
CA ASP A 124 1.82 -5.81 7.65
C ASP A 124 2.39 -4.51 7.08
N LEU A 125 1.97 -3.38 7.64
CA LEU A 125 2.39 -2.04 7.23
C LEU A 125 3.32 -1.37 8.25
N SER A 126 3.77 -2.09 9.29
CA SER A 126 4.60 -1.54 10.37
C SER A 126 5.88 -0.88 9.84
N GLY A 127 6.53 -1.50 8.86
CA GLY A 127 7.72 -0.96 8.18
C GLY A 127 7.43 0.15 7.16
N ARG A 128 6.16 0.41 6.82
CA ARG A 128 5.74 1.40 5.82
C ARG A 128 5.42 2.76 6.43
N ASN A 129 5.19 2.82 7.75
CA ASN A 129 4.86 4.05 8.47
C ASN A 129 3.64 4.77 7.87
N TYR A 130 2.66 4.00 7.42
CA TYR A 130 1.43 4.50 6.82
C TYR A 130 0.54 5.10 7.90
N ILE A 131 0.14 6.37 7.74
CA ILE A 131 -0.67 7.11 8.72
C ILE A 131 -2.04 7.43 8.12
N VAL A 132 -3.11 7.12 8.84
CA VAL A 132 -4.49 7.47 8.48
C VAL A 132 -5.13 8.26 9.61
N PHE A 133 -5.84 9.34 9.27
CA PHE A 133 -6.58 10.15 10.23
C PHE A 133 -7.93 9.55 10.56
N PHE A 134 -8.32 9.60 11.83
CA PHE A 134 -9.61 9.15 12.36
C PHE A 134 -10.28 10.27 13.13
N ASN A 135 -11.60 10.42 12.96
CA ASN A 135 -12.39 11.32 13.78
C ASN A 135 -12.64 10.73 15.19
N ALA A 136 -13.30 11.49 16.06
CA ALA A 136 -13.64 11.06 17.42
C ALA A 136 -14.62 9.87 17.47
N ALA A 137 -15.33 9.59 16.37
CA ALA A 137 -16.21 8.43 16.21
C ALA A 137 -15.49 7.19 15.63
N LEU A 138 -14.15 7.24 15.52
CA LEU A 138 -13.31 6.17 14.97
C LEU A 138 -13.60 5.88 13.49
N GLU A 139 -14.04 6.89 12.73
CA GLU A 139 -14.21 6.79 11.27
C GLU A 139 -12.97 7.36 10.56
N PRO A 140 -12.37 6.62 9.62
CA PRO A 140 -11.18 7.09 8.92
C PRO A 140 -11.52 8.15 7.88
N SER A 141 -10.68 9.18 7.76
CA SER A 141 -10.57 10.03 6.59
C SER A 141 -9.45 9.46 5.71
N PRO A 142 -9.72 8.69 4.64
CA PRO A 142 -8.66 8.14 3.80
C PRO A 142 -7.76 9.23 3.22
N PRO A 143 -6.48 8.93 2.90
CA PRO A 143 -5.69 9.84 2.09
C PRO A 143 -6.31 10.02 0.70
N PRO A 144 -6.17 11.20 0.06
CA PRO A 144 -6.73 11.44 -1.28
C PRO A 144 -6.23 10.44 -2.32
N VAL A 145 -4.99 9.98 -2.14
CA VAL A 145 -4.37 8.92 -2.93
C VAL A 145 -3.83 7.88 -1.95
N VAL A 146 -4.46 6.71 -1.91
CA VAL A 146 -3.96 5.57 -1.12
C VAL A 146 -2.67 5.06 -1.76
N PRO A 147 -1.55 4.98 -1.01
CA PRO A 147 -0.29 4.46 -1.55
C PRO A 147 -0.41 3.02 -2.04
N ASP A 148 0.38 2.64 -3.06
CA ASP A 148 0.35 1.29 -3.65
C ASP A 148 0.63 0.15 -2.67
N TYR A 149 1.41 0.41 -1.62
CA TYR A 149 1.68 -0.58 -0.58
C TYR A 149 0.51 -0.73 0.43
N ALA A 150 -0.45 0.19 0.45
CA ALA A 150 -1.63 0.21 1.32
C ALA A 150 -2.93 -0.10 0.54
N GLN A 151 -2.80 -0.60 -0.68
CA GLN A 151 -3.92 -1.06 -1.50
C GLN A 151 -3.54 -2.30 -2.30
N PHE A 152 -4.53 -3.09 -2.68
CA PHE A 152 -4.37 -4.21 -3.60
C PHE A 152 -5.68 -4.46 -4.33
N THR A 153 -5.66 -5.26 -5.39
CA THR A 153 -6.90 -5.70 -6.06
C THR A 153 -7.00 -7.19 -5.90
N ARG A 154 -8.17 -7.72 -5.55
CA ARG A 154 -8.41 -9.17 -5.52
C ARG A 154 -9.79 -9.49 -6.04
N THR A 155 -9.84 -10.37 -7.03
CA THR A 155 -11.08 -10.66 -7.74
C THR A 155 -11.33 -12.16 -7.87
N THR A 156 -12.58 -12.52 -8.11
CA THR A 156 -12.96 -13.88 -8.51
C THR A 156 -13.86 -13.81 -9.74
N ALA A 157 -13.86 -14.86 -10.55
CA ALA A 157 -14.74 -14.95 -11.71
C ALA A 157 -16.20 -14.79 -11.29
N GLN A 158 -17.03 -14.19 -12.16
CA GLN A 158 -18.47 -13.98 -11.95
C GLN A 158 -18.82 -12.92 -10.89
N ALA A 159 -17.84 -12.39 -10.15
CA ALA A 159 -18.07 -11.27 -9.25
C ALA A 159 -18.33 -10.00 -10.06
N VAL A 160 -19.39 -9.28 -9.69
CA VAL A 160 -19.68 -7.94 -10.24
C VAL A 160 -19.58 -6.86 -9.17
N ASN A 161 -19.48 -7.25 -7.90
CA ASN A 161 -19.33 -6.35 -6.78
C ASN A 161 -18.61 -7.03 -5.60
N TYR A 162 -18.15 -6.22 -4.66
CA TYR A 162 -17.49 -6.67 -3.44
C TYR A 162 -18.01 -5.89 -2.23
N LYS A 163 -17.86 -6.49 -1.05
CA LYS A 163 -18.26 -5.88 0.23
C LYS A 163 -17.22 -6.18 1.30
N SER A 164 -16.90 -5.16 2.10
CA SER A 164 -16.16 -5.32 3.34
C SER A 164 -17.11 -5.48 4.53
N SER A 165 -16.75 -6.32 5.50
CA SER A 165 -17.43 -6.38 6.80
C SER A 165 -17.16 -5.16 7.67
N ASP A 166 -16.05 -4.46 7.42
CA ASP A 166 -15.65 -3.25 8.15
C ASP A 166 -14.99 -2.24 7.20
N THR A 167 -15.72 -1.18 6.87
CA THR A 167 -15.27 -0.10 5.98
C THR A 167 -14.37 0.93 6.66
N ASN A 168 -14.23 0.87 7.98
CA ASN A 168 -13.30 1.70 8.73
C ASN A 168 -11.88 1.11 8.71
N VAL A 169 -11.77 -0.21 8.52
CA VAL A 169 -10.49 -0.91 8.37
C VAL A 169 -10.12 -1.09 6.91
N ALA A 170 -11.03 -1.58 6.07
CA ALA A 170 -10.76 -1.82 4.65
C ALA A 170 -11.97 -1.48 3.78
N ARG A 171 -11.77 -0.63 2.78
CA ARG A 171 -12.79 -0.32 1.77
C ARG A 171 -12.50 -1.10 0.50
N VAL A 172 -13.53 -1.67 -0.11
CA VAL A 172 -13.42 -2.38 -1.39
C VAL A 172 -14.36 -1.75 -2.40
N ASP A 173 -13.89 -1.52 -3.61
CA ASP A 173 -14.73 -1.05 -4.72
C ASP A 173 -15.32 -2.22 -5.53
N SER A 174 -16.16 -1.90 -6.52
CA SER A 174 -16.80 -2.92 -7.38
C SER A 174 -15.81 -3.71 -8.24
N GLY A 175 -14.59 -3.19 -8.45
CA GLY A 175 -13.51 -3.86 -9.16
C GLY A 175 -12.66 -4.77 -8.28
N GLY A 176 -12.98 -4.88 -6.98
CA GLY A 176 -12.22 -5.68 -6.02
C GLY A 176 -10.94 -4.99 -5.54
N LYS A 177 -10.80 -3.68 -5.80
CA LYS A 177 -9.68 -2.90 -5.25
C LYS A 177 -9.96 -2.61 -3.78
N VAL A 178 -9.11 -3.13 -2.92
CA VAL A 178 -9.12 -2.95 -1.47
C VAL A 178 -8.14 -1.87 -1.07
N SER A 179 -8.61 -0.89 -0.31
CA SER A 179 -7.81 0.17 0.33
C SER A 179 -7.79 -0.07 1.84
N LEU A 180 -6.59 -0.09 2.42
CA LEU A 180 -6.37 -0.32 3.85
C LEU A 180 -6.36 1.02 4.59
N LEU A 181 -7.10 1.11 5.68
CA LEU A 181 -7.36 2.36 6.42
C LEU A 181 -7.10 2.24 7.92
N GLY A 182 -7.21 1.05 8.49
CA GLY A 182 -6.98 0.79 9.91
C GLY A 182 -6.46 -0.62 10.15
N ASN A 183 -6.27 -0.96 11.42
CA ASN A 183 -5.83 -2.28 11.85
C ASN A 183 -7.02 -3.20 12.16
N ALA A 184 -6.85 -4.50 11.92
CA ALA A 184 -7.77 -5.55 12.36
C ALA A 184 -7.05 -6.89 12.43
N GLU A 185 -6.61 -7.26 13.63
CA GLU A 185 -6.09 -8.59 13.91
C GLU A 185 -7.18 -9.52 14.45
N ASP A 186 -8.01 -9.02 15.37
CA ASP A 186 -9.10 -9.79 15.99
C ASP A 186 -10.30 -8.87 16.35
N PRO A 187 -11.47 -9.04 15.70
CA PRO A 187 -11.74 -9.96 14.59
C PRO A 187 -11.13 -9.45 13.26
N PRO A 188 -10.70 -10.34 12.36
CA PRO A 188 -10.25 -9.96 11.02
C PRO A 188 -11.42 -9.43 10.17
N VAL A 189 -11.10 -8.60 9.18
CA VAL A 189 -12.09 -8.13 8.20
C VAL A 189 -12.42 -9.24 7.23
N THR A 190 -13.68 -9.36 6.84
CA THR A 190 -14.10 -10.25 5.75
C THR A 190 -14.39 -9.42 4.50
N ILE A 191 -13.76 -9.79 3.38
CA ILE A 191 -14.11 -9.26 2.07
C ILE A 191 -14.88 -10.34 1.31
N THR A 192 -16.07 -9.98 0.84
CA THR A 192 -17.02 -10.88 0.17
C THR A 192 -17.19 -10.46 -1.29
N ALA A 193 -17.10 -11.42 -2.21
CA ALA A 193 -17.43 -11.26 -3.62
C ALA A 193 -18.91 -11.57 -3.86
N LEU A 194 -19.57 -10.76 -4.68
CA LEU A 194 -21.00 -10.84 -4.97
C LEU A 194 -21.25 -11.02 -6.47
N ASP A 195 -22.18 -11.90 -6.82
CA ASP A 195 -22.69 -12.02 -8.18
C ASP A 195 -23.72 -10.92 -8.52
N ALA A 196 -24.26 -10.96 -9.75
CA ALA A 196 -25.25 -9.99 -10.22
C ALA A 196 -26.59 -10.03 -9.48
N ALA A 197 -26.90 -11.12 -8.78
CA ALA A 197 -28.08 -11.22 -7.92
C ALA A 197 -27.80 -10.73 -6.48
N GLY A 198 -26.55 -10.34 -6.19
CA GLY A 198 -26.11 -9.95 -4.85
C GLY A 198 -25.83 -11.13 -3.93
N ALA A 199 -25.77 -12.36 -4.46
CA ALA A 199 -25.42 -13.54 -3.68
C ALA A 199 -23.90 -13.62 -3.47
N SER A 200 -23.49 -14.06 -2.28
CA SER A 200 -22.08 -14.34 -1.99
C SER A 200 -21.61 -15.53 -2.81
N ILE A 201 -20.52 -15.34 -3.55
CA ILE A 201 -19.86 -16.38 -4.34
C ILE A 201 -18.45 -16.71 -3.82
N GLY A 202 -18.07 -16.09 -2.70
CA GLY A 202 -16.80 -16.34 -2.03
C GLY A 202 -16.47 -15.22 -1.05
N SER A 203 -15.59 -15.52 -0.11
CA SER A 203 -15.06 -14.54 0.83
C SER A 203 -13.67 -14.95 1.30
N TYR A 204 -12.87 -13.98 1.74
CA TYR A 204 -11.64 -14.21 2.48
C TYR A 204 -11.55 -13.33 3.72
N THR A 205 -10.77 -13.80 4.68
CA THR A 205 -10.38 -13.01 5.86
C THR A 205 -9.13 -12.18 5.56
N LEU A 206 -9.13 -10.95 6.02
CA LEU A 206 -8.09 -9.96 5.88
C LEU A 206 -7.67 -9.49 7.28
N THR A 207 -6.42 -9.76 7.62
CA THR A 207 -5.77 -9.22 8.80
C THR A 207 -4.85 -8.07 8.39
N VAL A 208 -4.96 -6.94 9.09
CA VAL A 208 -4.15 -5.74 8.82
C VAL A 208 -3.51 -5.27 10.11
N ARG A 209 -2.21 -5.00 10.07
CA ARG A 209 -1.47 -4.41 11.19
C ARG A 209 -0.48 -3.34 10.74
N GLY A 210 0.01 -2.54 11.69
CA GLY A 210 1.03 -1.53 11.46
C GLY A 210 0.53 -0.27 10.74
N VAL A 211 -0.79 -0.07 10.61
CA VAL A 211 -1.36 1.25 10.28
C VAL A 211 -1.22 2.13 11.52
N ARG A 212 -0.68 3.33 11.35
CA ARG A 212 -0.65 4.32 12.43
C ARG A 212 -1.89 5.19 12.33
N GLU A 213 -2.73 5.13 13.35
CA GLU A 213 -4.05 5.74 13.35
C GLU A 213 -3.97 7.03 14.16
N LEU A 214 -4.14 8.17 13.49
CA LEU A 214 -4.09 9.50 14.10
C LEU A 214 -5.51 9.95 14.45
N TYR A 215 -5.87 9.90 15.72
CA TYR A 215 -7.20 10.18 16.24
C TYR A 215 -7.36 11.64 16.66
N LEU A 216 -8.47 12.27 16.26
CA LEU A 216 -8.91 13.53 16.86
C LEU A 216 -9.50 13.28 18.25
N LEU A 217 -8.98 13.96 19.27
CA LEU A 217 -9.36 13.77 20.67
C LEU A 217 -10.12 14.95 21.27
N SER A 218 -10.30 16.03 20.51
CA SER A 218 -11.02 17.23 20.96
C SER A 218 -11.88 17.81 19.84
N ASP A 219 -13.08 18.29 20.18
CA ASP A 219 -14.01 18.97 19.28
C ASP A 219 -13.73 20.48 19.16
N HIS A 220 -12.98 21.06 20.10
CA HIS A 220 -12.58 22.46 20.11
C HIS A 220 -11.04 22.63 20.11
N PRO A 221 -10.51 23.70 19.51
CA PRO A 221 -9.07 23.84 19.38
C PRO A 221 -8.41 24.67 20.48
N GLU A 222 -8.98 24.64 21.68
CA GLU A 222 -8.56 25.50 22.79
C GLU A 222 -7.63 24.78 23.79
N LEU A 223 -7.24 23.54 23.50
CA LEU A 223 -6.29 22.78 24.32
C LEU A 223 -4.87 23.27 24.09
N GLN A 224 -4.09 23.35 25.18
CA GLN A 224 -2.64 23.52 25.14
C GLN A 224 -1.97 22.14 25.17
N ALA A 225 -0.65 22.11 24.97
CA ALA A 225 0.10 20.85 24.84
C ALA A 225 -0.03 19.89 26.04
N GLU A 226 -0.08 20.42 27.27
CA GLU A 226 -0.32 19.61 28.47
C GLU A 226 -1.71 18.94 28.43
N GLY A 227 -2.74 19.69 28.02
CA GLY A 227 -4.10 19.17 27.85
C GLY A 227 -4.20 18.14 26.72
N ALA A 228 -3.51 18.37 25.60
CA ALA A 228 -3.44 17.40 24.50
C ALA A 228 -2.73 16.11 24.93
N THR A 229 -1.65 16.22 25.71
CA THR A 229 -0.94 15.08 26.29
C THR A 229 -1.83 14.28 27.23
N ALA A 230 -2.55 14.97 28.12
CA ALA A 230 -3.50 14.33 29.03
C ALA A 230 -4.63 13.62 28.27
N ALA A 231 -5.16 14.24 27.21
CA ALA A 231 -6.18 13.64 26.35
C ALA A 231 -5.70 12.34 25.70
N ALA A 232 -4.50 12.34 25.10
CA ALA A 232 -3.93 11.13 24.48
C ALA A 232 -3.72 10.01 25.52
N ASN A 233 -3.12 10.34 26.67
CA ASN A 233 -2.86 9.36 27.73
C ASN A 233 -4.15 8.76 28.31
N THR A 234 -5.23 9.54 28.38
CA THR A 234 -6.53 9.09 28.92
C THR A 234 -7.12 7.94 28.10
N VAL A 235 -6.86 7.92 26.78
CA VAL A 235 -7.34 6.88 25.87
C VAL A 235 -6.25 5.87 25.49
N GLY A 236 -5.11 5.89 26.19
CA GLY A 236 -4.01 4.95 25.95
C GLY A 236 -3.26 5.17 24.64
N LEU A 237 -3.41 6.33 24.00
CA LEU A 237 -2.69 6.70 22.79
C LEU A 237 -1.42 7.48 23.14
N SER A 238 -0.48 7.49 22.20
CA SER A 238 0.71 8.33 22.32
C SER A 238 0.48 9.70 21.73
N VAL A 239 1.22 10.68 22.21
CA VAL A 239 1.21 12.03 21.62
C VAL A 239 2.02 12.01 20.31
N PRO A 240 1.49 12.46 19.17
CA PRO A 240 2.20 12.40 17.89
C PRO A 240 3.46 13.28 17.88
N THR A 241 4.56 12.78 17.35
CA THR A 241 5.82 13.54 17.21
C THR A 241 5.83 14.43 15.96
N ALA A 242 6.82 15.32 15.86
CA ALA A 242 7.04 16.10 14.62
C ALA A 242 7.29 15.19 13.39
N ASP A 243 7.93 14.04 13.59
CA ASP A 243 8.13 13.05 12.52
C ASP A 243 6.79 12.43 12.08
N ASP A 244 5.89 12.18 13.01
CA ASP A 244 4.54 11.66 12.71
C ASP A 244 3.74 12.66 11.89
N PHE A 245 3.77 13.94 12.27
CA PHE A 245 3.13 14.99 11.48
C PHE A 245 3.75 15.17 10.10
N SER A 246 5.07 15.07 9.97
CA SER A 246 5.74 15.17 8.67
C SER A 246 5.34 14.02 7.74
N ARG A 247 5.18 12.81 8.29
CA ARG A 247 4.72 11.63 7.57
C ARG A 247 3.26 11.76 7.17
N PHE A 248 2.41 12.18 8.09
CA PHE A 248 1.00 12.46 7.82
C PHE A 248 0.86 13.51 6.71
N GLY A 249 1.61 14.61 6.77
CA GLY A 249 1.65 15.62 5.71
C GLY A 249 2.10 15.08 4.36
N THR A 250 3.01 14.10 4.34
CA THR A 250 3.45 13.43 3.10
C THR A 250 2.33 12.57 2.50
N VAL A 251 1.64 11.77 3.32
CA VAL A 251 0.55 10.88 2.90
C VAL A 251 -0.67 11.68 2.40
N TYR A 252 -0.92 12.86 2.98
CA TYR A 252 -2.04 13.74 2.61
C TYR A 252 -1.63 14.94 1.73
N ALA A 253 -0.42 14.92 1.15
CA ALA A 253 0.12 16.06 0.39
C ALA A 253 -0.76 16.50 -0.80
N ALA A 254 -1.56 15.59 -1.36
CA ALA A 254 -2.52 15.90 -2.43
C ALA A 254 -3.68 16.82 -1.97
N ALA A 255 -3.95 16.90 -0.67
CA ALA A 255 -4.95 17.79 -0.06
C ALA A 255 -4.31 18.99 0.65
N LYS A 256 -3.04 19.30 0.40
CA LYS A 256 -2.28 20.34 1.13
C LYS A 256 -2.90 21.73 1.11
N ASP A 257 -3.66 22.07 0.07
CA ASP A 257 -4.22 23.41 -0.13
C ASP A 257 -5.48 23.63 0.72
N ASP A 258 -6.10 22.55 1.22
CA ASP A 258 -7.24 22.58 2.15
C ASP A 258 -7.38 21.24 2.90
N LEU A 259 -6.40 20.90 3.75
CA LEU A 259 -6.46 19.60 4.44
C LEU A 259 -7.65 19.56 5.41
N ALA A 260 -7.91 20.63 6.14
CA ALA A 260 -9.03 20.69 7.07
C ALA A 260 -10.38 20.47 6.37
N GLY A 261 -10.61 21.14 5.23
CA GLY A 261 -11.80 20.94 4.42
C GLY A 261 -11.87 19.54 3.80
N TYR A 262 -10.74 19.00 3.32
CA TYR A 262 -10.67 17.62 2.84
C TYR A 262 -11.06 16.61 3.93
N LEU A 263 -10.46 16.70 5.12
CA LEU A 263 -10.76 15.80 6.23
C LEU A 263 -12.25 15.87 6.60
N LYS A 264 -12.82 17.08 6.66
CA LYS A 264 -14.25 17.32 6.92
C LYS A 264 -15.17 16.78 5.82
N GLN A 265 -14.76 16.83 4.56
CA GLN A 265 -15.50 16.22 3.45
C GLN A 265 -15.57 14.69 3.60
N GLN A 266 -14.49 14.07 4.07
CA GLN A 266 -14.45 12.62 4.30
C GLN A 266 -15.25 12.21 5.54
N ASN A 267 -15.38 13.10 6.53
CA ASN A 267 -16.01 12.83 7.82
C ASN A 267 -16.89 14.00 8.27
N GLN A 268 -18.21 13.90 8.03
CA GLN A 268 -19.17 14.98 8.30
C GLN A 268 -19.30 15.38 9.78
N GLY A 269 -18.84 14.53 10.71
CA GLY A 269 -18.83 14.80 12.15
C GLY A 269 -17.66 15.66 12.65
N LEU A 270 -16.74 16.09 11.77
CA LEU A 270 -15.58 16.87 12.20
C LEU A 270 -15.93 18.34 12.45
N PRO A 271 -15.32 18.96 13.49
CA PRO A 271 -15.42 20.40 13.69
C PRO A 271 -14.76 21.16 12.53
N ASP A 272 -15.01 22.47 12.45
CA ASP A 272 -14.27 23.32 11.53
C ASP A 272 -12.83 23.51 12.02
N MET A 273 -11.92 22.72 11.46
CA MET A 273 -10.50 22.70 11.85
C MET A 273 -9.66 23.75 11.12
N THR A 274 -10.26 24.69 10.39
CA THR A 274 -9.51 25.71 9.61
C THR A 274 -8.79 26.74 10.49
N ALA A 275 -9.28 26.98 11.71
CA ALA A 275 -8.78 28.05 12.56
C ALA A 275 -7.46 27.72 13.27
N ARG A 276 -7.17 26.45 13.55
CA ARG A 276 -6.01 26.00 14.33
C ARG A 276 -5.61 24.57 13.97
N GLY A 277 -4.33 24.27 14.13
CA GLY A 277 -3.71 23.01 13.78
C GLY A 277 -3.74 21.94 14.87
N PHE A 278 -2.99 20.86 14.65
CA PHE A 278 -2.87 19.73 15.58
C PHE A 278 -1.67 19.91 16.51
N LEU A 279 -1.85 19.56 17.78
CA LEU A 279 -0.79 19.55 18.78
C LEU A 279 -0.19 18.16 18.95
N GLY A 280 1.14 18.12 19.06
CA GLY A 280 1.94 16.92 19.23
C GLY A 280 2.90 16.98 20.42
N ALA A 281 3.77 15.98 20.51
CA ALA A 281 4.74 15.78 21.58
C ALA A 281 5.79 16.90 21.59
N THR A 282 6.42 17.10 22.74
CA THR A 282 7.56 18.03 22.86
C THR A 282 8.74 17.58 22.01
N ASP A 283 9.29 18.51 21.23
CA ASP A 283 10.52 18.37 20.48
C ASP A 283 11.75 18.28 21.41
N ARG A 284 12.94 18.15 20.81
CA ARG A 284 14.21 18.05 21.56
C ARG A 284 14.56 19.28 22.38
N ASN A 285 13.91 20.42 22.13
CA ASN A 285 14.09 21.68 22.83
C ASN A 285 13.00 21.90 23.90
N GLY A 286 12.13 20.91 24.14
CA GLY A 286 11.04 20.99 25.11
C GLY A 286 9.82 21.79 24.61
N SER A 287 9.76 22.13 23.33
CA SER A 287 8.62 22.85 22.72
C SER A 287 7.67 21.86 22.06
N PRO A 288 6.34 21.95 22.27
CA PRO A 288 5.38 21.07 21.62
C PRO A 288 5.49 21.09 20.09
N ALA A 289 5.30 19.96 19.42
CA ALA A 289 5.14 19.93 17.97
C ALA A 289 3.75 20.46 17.58
N TYR A 290 3.66 21.13 16.44
CA TYR A 290 2.42 21.62 15.88
C TYR A 290 2.39 21.39 14.38
N LEU A 291 1.27 20.86 13.90
CA LEU A 291 0.98 20.73 12.47
C LEU A 291 -0.07 21.77 12.09
N ASP A 292 0.33 22.70 11.23
CA ASP A 292 -0.59 23.65 10.62
C ASP A 292 -1.39 22.97 9.49
N LEU A 293 -2.72 22.91 9.60
CA LEU A 293 -3.57 22.21 8.63
C LEU A 293 -3.80 23.01 7.34
N ALA A 294 -3.50 24.30 7.32
CA ALA A 294 -3.62 25.12 6.11
C ALA A 294 -2.36 25.03 5.23
N THR A 295 -1.20 24.74 5.84
CA THR A 295 0.10 24.74 5.14
C THR A 295 0.83 23.40 5.17
N LEU A 296 0.34 22.43 5.95
CA LEU A 296 1.01 21.17 6.30
C LEU A 296 2.41 21.35 6.88
N GLN A 297 2.73 22.55 7.38
CA GLN A 297 4.02 22.81 8.00
C GLN A 297 4.04 22.27 9.42
N VAL A 298 5.11 21.55 9.73
CA VAL A 298 5.40 21.10 11.09
C VAL A 298 6.37 22.10 11.72
N SER A 299 6.01 22.62 12.88
CA SER A 299 6.82 23.59 13.63
C SER A 299 6.82 23.29 15.12
N SER A 300 7.79 23.85 15.83
CA SER A 300 7.71 23.99 17.28
C SER A 300 6.64 25.02 17.63
N ALA A 301 5.84 24.75 18.64
CA ALA A 301 4.82 25.64 19.18
C ALA A 301 5.24 26.19 20.55
N SER A 302 4.70 27.34 20.94
CA SER A 302 4.85 27.80 22.32
C SER A 302 4.04 26.89 23.27
N PRO A 303 4.42 26.79 24.55
CA PRO A 303 3.63 26.04 25.54
C PRO A 303 2.17 26.54 25.68
N SER A 304 1.93 27.83 25.39
CA SER A 304 0.61 28.46 25.42
C SER A 304 -0.16 28.38 24.10
N GLN A 305 0.45 27.82 23.03
CA GLN A 305 -0.22 27.61 21.75
C GLN A 305 -1.42 26.70 21.99
N LYS A 306 -2.56 27.09 21.43
CA LYS A 306 -3.75 26.24 21.43
C LYS A 306 -3.97 25.58 20.07
N GLY A 307 -4.51 24.38 20.09
CA GLY A 307 -4.88 23.62 18.91
C GLY A 307 -5.78 22.44 19.27
N TYR A 308 -6.07 21.60 18.28
CA TYR A 308 -6.77 20.35 18.52
C TYR A 308 -5.81 19.32 19.12
N ALA A 309 -6.30 18.58 20.11
CA ALA A 309 -5.60 17.42 20.62
C ALA A 309 -5.79 16.24 19.65
N VAL A 310 -4.68 15.57 19.37
CA VAL A 310 -4.64 14.34 18.61
C VAL A 310 -3.81 13.29 19.34
N GLY A 311 -4.15 12.03 19.15
CA GLY A 311 -3.38 10.89 19.64
C GLY A 311 -3.04 9.96 18.48
N ILE A 312 -1.94 9.22 18.57
CA ILE A 312 -1.54 8.25 17.56
C ILE A 312 -1.40 6.85 18.17
N SER A 313 -1.90 5.85 17.45
CA SER A 313 -1.62 4.45 17.79
C SER A 313 -0.14 4.14 17.58
N GLN A 314 0.39 3.24 18.40
CA GLN A 314 1.71 2.68 18.14
C GLN A 314 1.61 1.69 16.97
N ALA A 315 2.65 1.66 16.13
CA ALA A 315 2.78 0.59 15.16
C ALA A 315 3.30 -0.64 15.92
N ASP A 316 2.39 -1.54 16.29
CA ASP A 316 2.76 -2.87 16.78
C ASP A 316 3.28 -3.76 15.63
#